data_AF-A0A5P6NZ52-F1
#
_entry.id   AF-A0A5P6NZ52-F1
#
_cell.length_a   1.000
_cell.length_b   1.000
_cell.length_c   1.000
_cell.angle_alpha   90.00
_cell.angle_beta   90.00
_cell.angle_gamma   90.00
#
_symmetry.space_group_name_H-M   'P 1'
#
loop_
_entity.id
_entity.type
_entity.pdbx_description
1 polymer ?
#
loop_
_entity_poly.entity_id
_entity_poly.type
_entity_poly.pdbx_seq_one_letter_code
_entity_poly.pdbx_strand_id
1 'polypeptide(L)' 'MTQSSAGSGLDYSALSPITSVQEQINLLLLETLQQLADAGEPDAACRIAGKACKILRSTAPKDERRFNALLHRLVRRL' A
#
# COMPACT_ATOMS: atom_id res chain seq x y z
N MET A 1 3.01 -18.26 27.82
CA MET A 1 2.01 -17.54 26.99
C MET A 1 2.75 -16.45 26.23
N THR A 2 3.29 -16.78 25.06
CA THR A 2 4.00 -15.84 24.19
C THR A 2 3.20 -15.73 22.90
N GLN A 3 2.80 -14.50 22.61
CA GLN A 3 1.80 -14.14 21.63
C GLN A 3 2.22 -14.52 20.21
N SER A 4 1.26 -15.08 19.48
CA SER A 4 1.35 -15.41 18.07
C SER A 4 1.34 -14.12 17.26
N SER A 5 2.50 -13.77 16.71
CA SER A 5 2.64 -12.72 15.70
C SER A 5 1.88 -13.16 14.47
N ALA A 6 0.64 -12.70 14.32
CA ALA A 6 -0.12 -12.82 13.09
C ALA A 6 0.54 -11.91 12.03
N GLY A 7 1.65 -12.37 11.47
CA GLY A 7 2.12 -11.90 10.19
C GLY A 7 1.11 -12.35 9.15
N SER A 8 0.08 -11.53 8.92
CA SER A 8 -0.80 -11.67 7.77
C SER A 8 -0.03 -11.27 6.51
N GLY A 9 1.03 -12.03 6.20
CA GLY A 9 1.63 -12.00 4.88
C GLY A 9 0.59 -12.54 3.91
N LEU A 10 0.00 -11.65 3.11
CA LEU A 10 -0.82 -12.07 2.00
C LEU A 10 0.01 -13.04 1.14
N ASP A 11 -0.47 -14.26 0.93
CA ASP A 11 0.18 -15.21 0.04
C ASP A 11 -0.02 -14.73 -1.41
N TYR A 12 0.93 -13.97 -1.90
CA TYR A 12 0.96 -13.46 -3.27
C TYR A 12 0.98 -14.57 -4.32
N SER A 13 1.35 -15.81 -3.93
CA SER A 13 1.31 -16.99 -4.80
C SER A 13 -0.12 -17.46 -5.08
N ALA A 14 -1.08 -17.10 -4.23
CA ALA A 14 -2.51 -17.38 -4.44
C ALA A 14 -3.17 -16.40 -5.42
N LEU A 15 -2.51 -15.29 -5.80
CA LEU A 15 -2.95 -14.37 -6.86
C LEU A 15 -2.63 -14.93 -8.25
N SER A 16 -3.17 -16.12 -8.57
CA SER A 16 -3.19 -16.66 -9.95
C SER A 16 -4.02 -15.74 -10.90
N PRO A 17 -3.84 -15.76 -12.24
CA PRO A 17 -3.40 -14.62 -13.06
C PRO A 17 -4.53 -13.68 -13.54
N ILE A 18 -5.42 -13.24 -12.66
CA ILE A 18 -6.50 -12.29 -13.07
C ILE A 18 -6.00 -10.84 -13.07
N THR A 19 -4.89 -10.54 -12.39
CA THR A 19 -4.32 -9.20 -12.26
C THR A 19 -2.87 -9.14 -12.73
N SER A 20 -2.51 -8.06 -13.41
CA SER A 20 -1.15 -7.87 -13.95
C SER A 20 -0.09 -7.85 -12.83
N VAL A 21 1.15 -8.23 -13.15
CA VAL A 21 2.29 -8.14 -12.21
C VAL A 21 2.41 -6.73 -11.60
N GLN A 22 2.12 -5.70 -12.39
CA GLN A 22 2.08 -4.31 -11.91
C GLN A 22 1.02 -4.10 -10.82
N GLU A 23 -0.19 -4.65 -10.98
CA GLU A 23 -1.25 -4.54 -9.98
C GLU A 23 -0.86 -5.27 -8.69
N GLN A 24 -0.18 -6.42 -8.78
CA GLN A 24 0.32 -7.15 -7.61
C GLN A 24 1.39 -6.35 -6.85
N ILE A 25 2.36 -5.76 -7.57
CA ILE A 25 3.38 -4.87 -6.97
C ILE A 25 2.72 -3.66 -6.31
N ASN A 26 1.71 -3.07 -6.95
CA ASN A 26 0.98 -1.93 -6.39
C ASN A 26 0.27 -2.30 -5.08
N LEU A 27 -0.34 -3.49 -5.01
CA LEU A 27 -0.97 -4.00 -3.80
C LEU A 27 0.05 -4.24 -2.67
N LEU A 28 1.19 -4.87 -2.98
CA LEU A 28 2.28 -5.06 -2.03
C LEU A 28 2.81 -3.72 -1.50
N LEU A 29 2.96 -2.72 -2.36
CA LEU A 29 3.40 -1.39 -1.95
C LEU A 29 2.36 -0.72 -1.04
N LEU A 30 1.06 -0.82 -1.35
CA LEU A 30 0.00 -0.31 -0.48
C LEU A 30 0.02 -0.95 0.91
N GLU A 31 0.20 -2.27 0.98
CA GLU A 31 0.33 -2.99 2.25
C GLU A 31 1.53 -2.49 3.04
N THR A 32 2.70 -2.38 2.38
CA THR A 32 3.94 -1.92 3.01
C THR A 32 3.80 -0.50 3.58
N LEU A 33 3.12 0.39 2.86
CA LEU A 33 2.85 1.76 3.34
C LEU A 33 1.91 1.79 4.54
N GLN A 34 0.91 0.90 4.56
CA GLN A 34 0.01 0.77 5.70
C GLN A 34 0.78 0.24 6.93
N GLN A 35 1.62 -0.79 6.76
CA GLN A 35 2.46 -1.31 7.83
C GLN A 35 3.44 -0.27 8.37
N LEU A 36 4.05 0.54 7.50
CA LEU A 36 4.93 1.63 7.90
C LEU A 36 4.20 2.67 8.75
N ALA A 37 2.99 3.05 8.35
CA ALA A 37 2.17 3.97 9.15
C ALA A 37 1.77 3.37 10.50
N ASP A 38 1.41 2.08 10.53
CA ASP A 38 1.05 1.38 11.77
C ASP A 38 2.26 1.17 12.69
N ALA A 39 3.49 1.18 12.15
CA ALA A 39 4.74 1.18 12.91
C ALA A 39 5.12 2.55 13.52
N GLY A 40 4.26 3.57 13.38
CA GLY A 40 4.50 4.91 13.93
C GLY A 40 5.17 5.88 12.95
N GLU A 41 5.28 5.53 11.67
CA GLU A 41 5.89 6.36 10.62
C GLU A 41 4.87 6.86 9.56
N PRO A 42 3.73 7.45 9.96
CA PRO A 42 2.68 7.87 9.02
C PRO A 42 3.13 8.99 8.06
N ASP A 43 4.06 9.85 8.48
CA ASP A 43 4.62 10.91 7.63
C ASP A 43 5.43 10.35 6.46
N ALA A 44 6.29 9.38 6.73
CA ALA A 44 7.09 8.70 5.72
C ALA A 44 6.17 7.95 4.74
N ALA A 45 5.18 7.23 5.25
CA ALA A 45 4.19 6.53 4.45
C ALA A 45 3.40 7.50 3.55
N CYS A 46 2.97 8.65 4.08
CA CYS A 46 2.25 9.68 3.34
C CYS A 46 3.09 10.26 2.20
N ARG A 47 4.37 10.58 2.45
CA ARG A 47 5.30 11.09 1.43
C ARG A 47 5.52 10.10 0.29
N ILE A 48 5.66 8.81 0.60
CA ILE A 48 5.84 7.78 -0.43
C ILE A 48 4.55 7.58 -1.22
N ALA A 49 3.39 7.53 -0.56
CA ALA A 49 2.08 7.45 -1.22
C ALA A 49 1.86 8.61 -2.21
N GLY A 50 2.24 9.83 -1.83
CA GLY A 50 2.14 11.01 -2.70
C GLY A 50 3.03 10.92 -3.94
N LYS A 51 4.25 10.39 -3.79
CA LYS A 51 5.15 10.12 -4.93
C LYS A 51 4.57 9.08 -5.88
N ALA A 52 4.01 7.99 -5.35
CA ALA A 52 3.34 6.97 -6.14
C ALA A 52 2.15 7.54 -6.93
N CYS A 53 1.33 8.39 -6.29
CA CYS A 53 0.22 9.08 -6.97
C CYS A 53 0.72 9.92 -8.16
N LYS A 54 1.81 10.68 -7.99
CA LYS A 54 2.38 11.50 -9.07
C LYS A 54 2.84 10.66 -10.26
N ILE A 55 3.43 9.48 -10.01
CA ILE A 55 3.91 8.56 -11.05
C ILE A 55 2.73 7.93 -11.79
N LEU A 56 1.70 7.48 -11.06
CA LEU A 56 0.58 6.71 -11.62
C LEU A 56 -0.49 7.58 -12.29
N ARG A 57 -0.55 8.88 -11.98
CA ARG A 57 -1.58 9.81 -12.47
C ARG A 57 -1.77 9.78 -14.00
N SER A 58 -0.69 9.64 -14.76
CA SER A 58 -0.75 9.66 -16.22
C SER A 58 -0.82 8.27 -16.87
N THR A 59 -0.37 7.22 -16.16
CA THR A 59 -0.16 5.88 -16.75
C THR A 59 -1.16 4.84 -16.26
N ALA A 60 -1.64 4.98 -15.03
CA ALA A 60 -2.50 4.00 -14.37
C ALA A 60 -3.46 4.68 -13.37
N PRO A 61 -4.49 5.39 -13.86
CA PRO A 61 -5.41 6.17 -13.02
C PRO A 61 -6.23 5.31 -12.04
N LYS A 62 -6.45 4.02 -12.35
CA LYS A 62 -7.10 3.08 -11.42
C LYS A 62 -6.22 2.83 -10.18
N ASP A 63 -4.91 2.66 -10.39
CA ASP A 63 -3.97 2.42 -9.30
C ASP A 63 -3.71 3.71 -8.51
N GLU A 64 -3.60 4.85 -9.20
CA GLU A 64 -3.46 6.17 -8.55
C GLU A 64 -4.55 6.41 -7.50
N ARG A 65 -5.81 6.08 -7.82
CA ARG A 65 -6.93 6.23 -6.86
C ARG A 65 -6.74 5.43 -5.58
N ARG A 66 -6.13 4.25 -5.65
CA ARG A 66 -5.88 3.41 -4.46
C ARG A 66 -4.83 4.05 -3.56
N PHE A 67 -3.73 4.51 -4.14
CA PHE A 67 -2.69 5.25 -3.39
C PHE A 67 -3.22 6.56 -2.82
N ASN A 68 -4.04 7.29 -3.58
CA ASN A 68 -4.64 8.53 -3.13
C ASN A 68 -5.60 8.31 -1.95
N ALA A 69 -6.42 7.24 -2.00
CA ALA A 69 -7.29 6.85 -0.89
C ALA A 69 -6.48 6.52 0.38
N LEU A 70 -5.37 5.78 0.25
CA LEU A 70 -4.46 5.51 1.36
C LEU A 70 -3.88 6.81 1.91
N LEU A 71 -3.38 7.69 1.05
CA LEU A 71 -2.84 8.99 1.46
C LEU A 71 -3.85 9.80 2.28
N HIS A 72 -5.09 9.94 1.82
CA HIS A 72 -6.14 10.65 2.57
C HIS A 72 -6.49 9.99 3.91
N ARG A 73 -6.33 8.67 4.02
CA ARG A 73 -6.47 7.96 5.30
C ARG A 73 -5.30 8.24 6.23
N LEU A 74 -4.06 8.22 5.72
CA LEU A 74 -2.85 8.47 6.51
C LEU A 74 -2.78 9.91 6.99
N VAL A 75 -3.12 10.88 6.15
CA VAL A 75 -3.16 12.31 6.52
C VAL A 75 -4.12 12.58 7.68
N ARG A 76 -5.21 11.82 7.81
CA ARG A 76 -6.14 11.94 8.94
C ARG A 76 -5.61 11.35 10.25
N ARG A 77 -4.50 10.62 10.20
CA ARG A 77 -3.82 10.03 11.36
C ARG A 77 -2.60 10.84 11.82
N LEU A 78 -2.19 11.84 11.02
CA LEU A 78 -1.21 12.86 11.39
C LEU A 78 -1.87 13.92 12.27
#